data_AF-A0A1B2DT78-F1
#
_entry.id   AF-A0A1B2DT78-F1
#
_cell.length_a   1.000
_cell.length_b   1.000
_cell.length_c   1.000
_cell.angle_alpha   90.00
_cell.angle_beta   90.00
_cell.angle_gamma   90.00
#
_symmetry.space_group_name_H-M   'P 1'
#
loop_
_entity.id
_entity.type
_entity.pdbx_description
1 polymer ?
#
loop_
_entity_poly.entity_id
_entity_poly.type
_entity_poly.pdbx_seq_one_letter_code
_entity_poly.pdbx_strand_id
1 'polypeptide(L)'
;MTIHNQLERIKRKLKDAAKVDASYQLFGANSHQYRLHEPLGLEELREFEQKHGIALPAEYAAFLTNIGNGGAGPYYGLHPLGEKQSIELERLDKPSTIRPELTKEQWKADYPALHDDSNISDEQYEEAQAKAFQGLLNIGEQGCTYETMLMITGEHHGKVVYIDLDYQKPFVTFEANFLDWYERWLDEIIAGYETSWFGMRRGGDERELIELYQSTLDESVKLEALNGMFKLKNITAETIVFLISQYESSSNEVRQLCLQILAKKNFAEAERLIREELTSSSAENRLHAIQAIHWYMPKGDQQFNEELISMLPAVADAETFQFICYILHAAEVEMLPMLLPFFTYPDVEIRVHAVYQAGQSSKKGMYASELIQRLDDSEVRVQHIALQALTGIIDPALLPIYERLLEQHQTDKDYIRSNVLRRLEEFQFKSKKQMDKVLSSSLVQVRALLGKHL
;
A
#
# COMPACT_ATOMS: atom_id res chain seq x y z
N MET A 1 7.08 35.44 -10.19
CA MET A 1 7.84 34.96 -11.36
C MET A 1 6.86 34.89 -12.53
N THR A 2 7.25 35.17 -13.78
CA THR A 2 6.27 35.14 -14.90
C THR A 2 6.05 33.70 -15.39
N ILE A 3 4.82 33.38 -15.81
CA ILE A 3 4.46 32.07 -16.41
C ILE A 3 5.41 31.72 -17.55
N HIS A 4 5.72 32.69 -18.43
CA HIS A 4 6.65 32.46 -19.55
C HIS A 4 8.03 31.96 -19.11
N ASN A 5 8.63 32.57 -18.07
CA ASN A 5 9.93 32.14 -17.57
C ASN A 5 9.87 30.74 -16.94
N GLN A 6 8.75 30.36 -16.34
CA GLN A 6 8.54 29.02 -15.78
C GLN A 6 8.40 27.96 -16.87
N LEU A 7 7.65 28.24 -17.93
CA LEU A 7 7.52 27.35 -19.09
C LEU A 7 8.88 27.05 -19.75
N GLU A 8 9.75 28.06 -19.90
CA GLU A 8 11.09 27.84 -20.45
C GLU A 8 11.98 26.98 -19.54
N ARG A 9 11.84 27.11 -18.20
CA ARG A 9 12.51 26.18 -17.28
C ARG A 9 11.97 24.77 -17.40
N ILE A 10 10.66 24.60 -17.48
CA ILE A 10 10.00 23.29 -17.66
C ILE A 10 10.51 22.61 -18.94
N LYS A 11 10.57 23.32 -20.08
CA LYS A 11 11.12 22.77 -21.34
C LYS A 11 12.55 22.26 -21.18
N ARG A 12 13.39 22.97 -20.42
CA ARG A 12 14.76 22.54 -20.13
C ARG A 12 14.78 21.34 -19.18
N LYS A 13 14.05 21.42 -18.07
CA LYS A 13 13.98 20.38 -17.04
C LYS A 13 13.44 19.06 -17.59
N LEU A 14 12.47 19.08 -18.52
CA LEU A 14 11.99 17.88 -19.22
C LEU A 14 13.13 17.13 -19.93
N LYS A 15 14.01 17.87 -20.63
CA LYS A 15 15.17 17.28 -21.31
C LYS A 15 16.17 16.70 -20.32
N ASP A 16 16.33 17.32 -19.15
CA ASP A 16 17.27 16.86 -18.14
C ASP A 16 16.70 15.65 -17.36
N ALA A 17 15.41 15.66 -17.02
CA ALA A 17 14.70 14.53 -16.45
C ALA A 17 14.78 13.30 -17.37
N ALA A 18 14.54 13.47 -18.67
CA ALA A 18 14.66 12.38 -19.65
C ALA A 18 16.09 11.79 -19.76
N LYS A 19 17.13 12.57 -19.45
CA LYS A 19 18.52 12.05 -19.39
C LYS A 19 18.78 11.31 -18.09
N VAL A 20 18.26 11.81 -16.97
CA VAL A 20 18.41 11.17 -15.65
C VAL A 20 17.71 9.81 -15.64
N ASP A 21 16.53 9.72 -16.24
CA ASP A 21 15.76 8.49 -16.38
C ASP A 21 15.78 7.95 -17.83
N ALA A 22 16.99 7.81 -18.39
CA ALA A 22 17.18 7.37 -19.78
C ALA A 22 16.63 5.96 -20.06
N SER A 23 16.44 5.14 -19.03
CA SER A 23 15.89 3.78 -19.12
C SER A 23 14.40 3.70 -18.76
N TYR A 24 13.74 4.83 -18.47
CA TYR A 24 12.31 4.88 -18.11
C TYR A 24 11.93 3.97 -16.94
N GLN A 25 12.76 3.96 -15.90
CA GLN A 25 12.61 3.12 -14.70
C GLN A 25 11.68 3.75 -13.66
N LEU A 26 11.47 5.06 -13.71
CA LEU A 26 10.52 5.71 -12.82
C LEU A 26 9.10 5.26 -13.14
N PHE A 27 8.27 5.19 -12.08
CA PHE A 27 6.91 4.69 -12.20
C PHE A 27 6.10 5.47 -13.26
N GLY A 28 5.58 4.74 -14.25
CA GLY A 28 4.79 5.25 -15.38
C GLY A 28 5.59 5.94 -16.49
N ALA A 29 6.90 6.18 -16.31
CA ALA A 29 7.75 6.83 -17.31
C ALA A 29 7.87 6.04 -18.62
N ASN A 30 7.74 4.71 -18.57
CA ASN A 30 7.75 3.84 -19.74
C ASN A 30 6.57 4.09 -20.70
N SER A 31 5.44 4.61 -20.20
CA SER A 31 4.23 4.87 -20.98
C SER A 31 4.34 6.14 -21.82
N HIS A 32 4.90 7.22 -21.26
CA HIS A 32 5.02 8.51 -21.96
C HIS A 32 6.43 8.81 -22.48
N GLN A 33 7.48 8.16 -21.94
CA GLN A 33 8.88 8.27 -22.36
C GLN A 33 9.40 9.72 -22.43
N TYR A 34 8.92 10.56 -21.51
CA TYR A 34 9.15 12.02 -21.49
C TYR A 34 8.76 12.76 -22.79
N ARG A 35 7.88 12.17 -23.62
CA ARG A 35 7.36 12.78 -24.84
C ARG A 35 6.07 13.54 -24.53
N LEU A 36 6.02 14.79 -24.95
CA LEU A 36 4.83 15.60 -24.93
C LEU A 36 4.03 15.39 -26.22
N HIS A 37 2.73 15.61 -26.15
CA HIS A 37 1.92 15.79 -27.35
C HIS A 37 2.13 17.19 -27.93
N GLU A 38 1.65 17.40 -29.16
CA GLU A 38 1.68 18.73 -29.77
C GLU A 38 0.89 19.76 -28.94
N PRO A 39 1.32 21.03 -28.87
CA PRO A 39 0.57 22.07 -28.19
C PRO A 39 -0.82 22.28 -28.78
N LEU A 40 -1.79 22.58 -27.91
CA LEU A 40 -3.18 22.87 -28.29
C LEU A 40 -3.29 24.23 -28.99
N GLY A 41 -4.10 24.33 -30.05
CA GLY A 41 -4.40 25.58 -30.69
C GLY A 41 -5.18 26.53 -29.79
N LEU A 42 -4.94 27.85 -29.92
CA LEU A 42 -5.67 28.86 -29.14
C LEU A 42 -7.18 28.88 -29.45
N GLU A 43 -7.59 28.47 -30.65
CA GLU A 43 -9.02 28.37 -30.99
C GLU A 43 -9.66 27.16 -30.31
N GLU A 44 -9.02 26.00 -30.34
CA GLU A 44 -9.50 24.78 -29.67
C GLU A 44 -9.63 24.99 -28.15
N LEU A 45 -8.67 25.69 -27.54
CA LEU A 45 -8.75 26.08 -26.13
C LEU A 45 -10.00 26.93 -25.85
N ARG A 46 -10.25 27.95 -26.68
CA ARG A 46 -11.43 28.83 -26.56
C ARG A 46 -12.73 28.08 -26.78
N GLU A 47 -12.77 27.16 -27.74
CA GLU A 47 -13.93 26.30 -28.00
C GLU A 47 -14.26 25.43 -26.79
N PHE A 48 -13.25 24.85 -26.14
CA PHE A 48 -13.44 24.07 -24.92
C PHE A 48 -14.00 24.93 -23.77
N GLU A 49 -13.38 26.09 -23.52
CA GLU A 49 -13.83 27.04 -22.48
C GLU A 49 -15.28 27.50 -22.72
N GLN A 50 -15.64 27.84 -23.97
CA GLN A 50 -17.00 28.25 -24.33
C GLN A 50 -18.00 27.10 -24.20
N LYS A 51 -17.64 25.90 -24.65
CA LYS A 51 -18.50 24.71 -24.57
C LYS A 51 -18.90 24.39 -23.13
N HIS A 52 -17.96 24.54 -22.19
CA HIS A 52 -18.17 24.20 -20.78
C HIS A 52 -18.49 25.41 -19.89
N GLY A 53 -18.49 26.64 -20.42
CA GLY A 53 -18.81 27.85 -19.67
C GLY A 53 -17.80 28.18 -18.57
N ILE A 54 -16.52 27.83 -18.78
CA ILE A 54 -15.43 27.95 -17.80
C ILE A 54 -14.26 28.76 -18.36
N ALA A 55 -13.37 29.18 -17.46
CA ALA A 55 -12.04 29.64 -17.82
C ALA A 55 -11.01 28.70 -17.19
N LEU A 56 -10.12 28.15 -18.00
CA LEU A 56 -9.07 27.28 -17.51
C LEU A 56 -8.06 28.08 -16.67
N PRO A 57 -7.44 27.47 -15.65
CA PRO A 57 -6.33 28.08 -14.92
C PRO A 57 -5.25 28.58 -15.87
N ALA A 58 -4.78 29.82 -15.68
CA ALA A 58 -3.89 30.49 -16.61
C ALA A 58 -2.59 29.70 -16.82
N GLU A 59 -2.07 29.09 -15.76
CA GLU A 59 -0.91 28.22 -15.73
C GLU A 59 -1.11 26.96 -16.58
N TYR A 60 -2.29 26.34 -16.51
CA TYR A 60 -2.62 25.14 -17.28
C TYR A 60 -2.90 25.47 -18.76
N ALA A 61 -3.66 26.53 -19.03
CA ALA A 61 -3.90 27.02 -20.39
C ALA A 61 -2.59 27.39 -21.11
N ALA A 62 -1.65 28.02 -20.39
CA ALA A 62 -0.34 28.34 -20.91
C ALA A 62 0.50 27.08 -21.17
N PHE A 63 0.42 26.06 -20.31
CA PHE A 63 1.06 24.76 -20.55
C PHE A 63 0.54 24.10 -21.83
N LEU A 64 -0.79 23.97 -21.96
CA LEU A 64 -1.42 23.31 -23.11
C LEU A 64 -0.99 23.96 -24.44
N THR A 65 -0.90 25.29 -24.46
CA THR A 65 -0.63 26.07 -25.70
C THR A 65 0.85 26.25 -26.01
N ASN A 66 1.77 26.05 -25.04
CA ASN A 66 3.21 26.31 -25.23
C ASN A 66 4.11 25.10 -24.98
N ILE A 67 3.62 24.06 -24.31
CA ILE A 67 4.39 22.87 -23.91
C ILE A 67 3.82 21.64 -24.60
N GLY A 68 2.54 21.31 -24.36
CA GLY A 68 1.89 20.18 -25.01
C GLY A 68 0.48 19.91 -24.49
N ASN A 69 -0.39 19.40 -25.36
CA ASN A 69 -1.74 18.94 -25.00
C ASN A 69 -1.70 17.51 -24.43
N GLY A 70 -1.09 17.37 -23.26
CA GLY A 70 -0.84 16.08 -22.61
C GLY A 70 0.51 15.44 -22.97
N GLY A 71 0.65 14.16 -22.65
CA GLY A 71 1.90 13.41 -22.81
C GLY A 71 2.67 13.31 -21.49
N ALA A 72 3.95 13.66 -21.49
CA ALA A 72 4.81 13.51 -20.32
C ALA A 72 4.28 14.22 -19.07
N GLY A 73 4.23 13.50 -17.95
CA GLY A 73 3.83 14.00 -16.64
C GLY A 73 4.03 12.92 -15.57
N PRO A 74 3.73 13.21 -14.30
CA PRO A 74 3.75 12.21 -13.24
C PRO A 74 2.92 10.96 -13.59
N TYR A 75 3.29 9.82 -13.00
CA TYR A 75 2.61 8.55 -13.21
C TYR A 75 2.51 8.19 -14.71
N TYR A 76 1.33 7.91 -15.23
CA TYR A 76 1.12 7.54 -16.63
C TYR A 76 1.10 8.72 -17.61
N GLY A 77 1.35 9.95 -17.11
CA GLY A 77 1.38 11.16 -17.90
C GLY A 77 0.05 11.93 -17.89
N LEU A 78 0.03 13.00 -18.67
CA LEU A 78 -1.12 13.89 -18.78
C LEU A 78 -2.01 13.51 -19.96
N HIS A 79 -3.31 13.56 -19.75
CA HIS A 79 -4.32 13.39 -20.80
C HIS A 79 -4.43 14.65 -21.66
N PRO A 80 -4.73 14.50 -22.97
CA PRO A 80 -5.20 15.61 -23.77
C PRO A 80 -6.45 16.26 -23.17
N LEU A 81 -6.61 17.57 -23.39
CA LEU A 81 -7.73 18.34 -22.84
C LEU A 81 -9.09 17.71 -23.20
N GLY A 82 -9.86 17.34 -22.17
CA GLY A 82 -11.21 16.79 -22.32
C GLY A 82 -11.27 15.32 -22.74
N GLU A 83 -10.13 14.64 -22.88
CA GLU A 83 -10.09 13.20 -23.18
C GLU A 83 -9.93 12.38 -21.90
N LYS A 84 -10.36 11.10 -21.95
CA LYS A 84 -10.19 10.13 -20.85
C LYS A 84 -10.69 10.67 -19.49
N GLN A 85 -11.90 11.19 -19.49
CA GLN A 85 -12.52 11.72 -18.27
C GLN A 85 -13.12 10.57 -17.47
N SER A 86 -12.76 10.47 -16.20
CA SER A 86 -13.36 9.53 -15.23
C SER A 86 -14.67 10.07 -14.65
N ILE A 87 -14.86 11.39 -14.69
CA ILE A 87 -16.03 12.13 -14.21
C ILE A 87 -16.62 12.95 -15.36
N GLU A 88 -17.94 13.00 -15.46
CA GLU A 88 -18.65 13.76 -16.47
C GLU A 88 -18.38 15.28 -16.37
N LEU A 89 -18.20 15.92 -17.54
CA LEU A 89 -17.83 17.34 -17.62
C LEU A 89 -19.02 18.31 -17.47
N GLU A 90 -20.23 17.80 -17.23
CA GLU A 90 -21.46 18.61 -17.17
C GLU A 90 -21.46 19.63 -16.03
N ARG A 91 -20.75 19.35 -14.93
CA ARG A 91 -20.67 20.21 -13.74
C ARG A 91 -19.31 20.91 -13.58
N LEU A 92 -18.56 21.03 -14.68
CA LEU A 92 -17.26 21.71 -14.65
C LEU A 92 -17.38 23.20 -14.27
N ASP A 93 -18.53 23.83 -14.60
CA ASP A 93 -18.86 25.21 -14.27
C ASP A 93 -19.27 25.44 -12.81
N LYS A 94 -19.52 24.37 -12.04
CA LYS A 94 -19.92 24.45 -10.63
C LYS A 94 -18.68 24.45 -9.74
N PRO A 95 -18.61 25.33 -8.73
CA PRO A 95 -17.44 25.43 -7.87
C PRO A 95 -17.15 24.10 -7.18
N SER A 96 -15.88 23.70 -7.17
CA SER A 96 -15.45 22.49 -6.46
C SER A 96 -15.79 22.56 -4.98
N THR A 97 -16.23 21.42 -4.44
CA THR A 97 -16.55 21.24 -3.03
C THR A 97 -15.37 20.70 -2.21
N ILE A 98 -14.27 20.33 -2.88
CA ILE A 98 -13.09 19.78 -2.23
C ILE A 98 -12.37 20.85 -1.43
N ARG A 99 -12.09 20.52 -0.17
CA ARG A 99 -11.42 21.35 0.81
C ARG A 99 -10.23 20.58 1.40
N PRO A 100 -8.99 21.10 1.32
CA PRO A 100 -7.78 20.43 1.84
C PRO A 100 -7.90 20.02 3.32
N GLU A 101 -8.53 20.87 4.12
CA GLU A 101 -8.64 20.77 5.58
C GLU A 101 -9.67 19.75 6.09
N LEU A 102 -10.47 19.14 5.22
CA LEU A 102 -11.48 18.16 5.66
C LEU A 102 -10.84 16.92 6.29
N THR A 103 -11.38 16.42 7.40
CA THR A 103 -10.98 15.10 7.89
C THR A 103 -11.62 13.98 7.06
N LYS A 104 -11.12 12.74 7.21
CA LYS A 104 -11.72 11.57 6.55
C LYS A 104 -13.18 11.37 6.98
N GLU A 105 -13.48 11.65 8.25
CA GLU A 105 -14.81 11.53 8.85
C GLU A 105 -15.75 12.61 8.32
N GLN A 106 -15.25 13.85 8.17
CA GLN A 106 -16.03 14.94 7.58
C GLN A 106 -16.34 14.67 6.11
N TRP A 107 -15.37 14.19 5.33
CA TRP A 107 -15.60 13.78 3.95
C TRP A 107 -16.70 12.71 3.84
N LYS A 108 -16.62 11.67 4.69
CA LYS A 108 -17.64 10.62 4.75
C LYS A 108 -19.02 11.16 5.13
N ALA A 109 -19.08 12.11 6.06
CA ALA A 109 -20.32 12.71 6.52
C ALA A 109 -20.95 13.65 5.47
N ASP A 110 -20.13 14.32 4.66
CA ASP A 110 -20.59 15.19 3.57
C ASP A 110 -21.17 14.37 2.40
N TYR A 111 -20.70 13.13 2.20
CA TYR A 111 -21.08 12.24 1.09
C TYR A 111 -21.44 10.81 1.53
N PRO A 112 -22.45 10.61 2.40
CA PRO A 112 -22.77 9.30 2.96
C PRO A 112 -23.17 8.27 1.89
N ALA A 113 -23.84 8.73 0.82
CA ALA A 113 -24.28 7.91 -0.30
C ALA A 113 -23.12 7.25 -1.07
N LEU A 114 -21.90 7.78 -0.99
CA LEU A 114 -20.71 7.21 -1.65
C LEU A 114 -20.01 6.16 -0.78
N HIS A 115 -20.45 5.99 0.47
CA HIS A 115 -19.83 5.10 1.46
C HIS A 115 -20.78 4.01 1.98
N ASP A 116 -22.08 4.21 1.84
CA ASP A 116 -23.12 3.22 2.16
C ASP A 116 -24.22 3.31 1.08
N ASP A 117 -24.19 2.36 0.14
CA ASP A 117 -25.11 2.28 -1.00
C ASP A 117 -26.38 1.47 -0.69
N SER A 118 -26.50 0.93 0.53
CA SER A 118 -27.50 -0.10 0.86
C SER A 118 -28.96 0.35 0.78
N ASN A 119 -29.22 1.67 0.70
CA ASN A 119 -30.57 2.25 0.72
C ASN A 119 -30.77 3.47 -0.21
N ILE A 120 -29.95 3.64 -1.25
CA ILE A 120 -30.07 4.75 -2.20
C ILE A 120 -30.41 4.25 -3.62
N SER A 121 -31.07 5.07 -4.43
CA SER A 121 -31.26 4.77 -5.86
C SER A 121 -30.02 5.11 -6.68
N ASP A 122 -29.90 4.50 -7.86
CA ASP A 122 -28.84 4.80 -8.83
C ASP A 122 -28.76 6.31 -9.13
N GLU A 123 -29.90 6.98 -9.34
CA GLU A 123 -29.98 8.43 -9.57
C GLU A 123 -29.44 9.25 -8.38
N GLN A 124 -29.69 8.82 -7.14
CA GLN A 124 -29.17 9.50 -5.95
C GLN A 124 -27.66 9.30 -5.81
N TYR A 125 -27.16 8.12 -6.18
CA TYR A 125 -25.75 7.81 -6.20
C TYR A 125 -25.01 8.63 -7.26
N GLU A 126 -25.52 8.67 -8.49
CA GLU A 126 -24.97 9.46 -9.60
C GLU A 126 -24.94 10.96 -9.25
N GLU A 127 -26.01 11.48 -8.66
CA GLU A 127 -26.08 12.88 -8.20
C GLU A 127 -25.04 13.16 -7.11
N ALA A 128 -24.85 12.24 -6.16
CA ALA A 128 -23.85 12.38 -5.09
C ALA A 128 -22.43 12.37 -5.66
N GLN A 129 -22.14 11.48 -6.61
CA GLN A 129 -20.85 11.41 -7.30
C GLN A 129 -20.57 12.70 -8.09
N ALA A 130 -21.53 13.12 -8.92
CA ALA A 130 -21.41 14.33 -9.73
C ALA A 130 -21.21 15.58 -8.86
N LYS A 131 -21.83 15.64 -7.68
CA LYS A 131 -21.64 16.72 -6.71
C LYS A 131 -20.31 16.65 -5.97
N ALA A 132 -19.79 15.46 -5.67
CA ALA A 132 -18.52 15.30 -4.95
C ALA A 132 -17.31 15.77 -5.77
N PHE A 133 -17.38 15.59 -7.09
CA PHE A 133 -16.28 15.88 -8.00
C PHE A 133 -16.59 16.99 -9.02
N GLN A 134 -17.60 17.81 -8.77
CA GLN A 134 -17.89 18.99 -9.60
C GLN A 134 -16.72 19.98 -9.62
N GLY A 135 -16.61 20.74 -10.71
CA GLY A 135 -15.54 21.72 -10.88
C GLY A 135 -14.15 21.12 -11.08
N LEU A 136 -14.04 19.80 -11.29
CA LEU A 136 -12.79 19.10 -11.53
C LEU A 136 -12.66 18.63 -12.97
N LEU A 137 -11.45 18.71 -13.51
CA LEU A 137 -11.08 18.18 -14.83
C LEU A 137 -10.08 17.04 -14.66
N ASN A 138 -10.32 15.87 -15.26
CA ASN A 138 -9.34 14.78 -15.28
C ASN A 138 -8.18 15.15 -16.19
N ILE A 139 -6.97 15.19 -15.64
CA ILE A 139 -5.75 15.54 -16.38
C ILE A 139 -4.76 14.38 -16.45
N GLY A 140 -4.98 13.26 -15.78
CA GLY A 140 -4.12 12.07 -15.83
C GLY A 140 -4.55 11.00 -14.83
N GLU A 141 -3.98 9.81 -14.94
CA GLU A 141 -4.28 8.65 -14.07
C GLU A 141 -3.01 8.20 -13.31
N GLN A 142 -3.17 7.70 -12.08
CA GLN A 142 -2.07 7.21 -11.24
C GLN A 142 -1.99 5.67 -11.20
N GLY A 143 -3.04 5.01 -11.70
CA GLY A 143 -3.25 3.56 -11.63
C GLY A 143 -4.26 3.17 -10.56
N CYS A 144 -4.68 1.90 -10.57
CA CYS A 144 -5.79 1.40 -9.74
C CYS A 144 -7.05 2.26 -9.94
N THR A 145 -7.51 2.93 -8.89
CA THR A 145 -8.69 3.79 -8.84
C THR A 145 -8.31 5.28 -8.69
N TYR A 146 -7.03 5.63 -8.76
CA TYR A 146 -6.54 6.98 -8.46
C TYR A 146 -6.43 7.85 -9.72
N GLU A 147 -7.09 9.00 -9.67
CA GLU A 147 -7.10 10.00 -10.74
C GLU A 147 -6.36 11.27 -10.32
N THR A 148 -5.76 11.93 -11.29
CA THR A 148 -5.17 13.26 -11.15
C THR A 148 -6.11 14.28 -11.77
N MET A 149 -6.67 15.13 -10.92
CA MET A 149 -7.63 16.15 -11.31
C MET A 149 -7.06 17.56 -11.17
N LEU A 150 -7.59 18.49 -11.96
CA LEU A 150 -7.34 19.93 -11.84
C LEU A 150 -8.62 20.63 -11.38
N MET A 151 -8.52 21.49 -10.37
CA MET A 151 -9.63 22.32 -9.92
C MET A 151 -9.84 23.50 -10.89
N ILE A 152 -10.93 23.45 -11.67
CA ILE A 152 -11.27 24.43 -12.72
C ILE A 152 -12.15 25.56 -12.20
N THR A 153 -12.93 25.34 -11.13
CA THR A 153 -13.79 26.35 -10.52
C THR A 153 -13.83 26.17 -9.00
N GLY A 154 -14.03 27.26 -8.26
CA GLY A 154 -14.04 27.27 -6.79
C GLY A 154 -12.83 27.98 -6.17
N GLU A 155 -12.70 27.89 -4.85
CA GLU A 155 -11.72 28.63 -4.04
C GLU A 155 -10.25 28.26 -4.36
N HIS A 156 -10.02 27.01 -4.74
CA HIS A 156 -8.68 26.46 -5.00
C HIS A 156 -8.39 26.32 -6.50
N HIS A 157 -8.94 27.23 -7.31
CA HIS A 157 -8.72 27.32 -8.75
C HIS A 157 -7.25 27.13 -9.14
N GLY A 158 -6.98 26.21 -10.07
CA GLY A 158 -5.64 25.92 -10.57
C GLY A 158 -4.84 24.89 -9.78
N LYS A 159 -5.31 24.45 -8.60
CA LYS A 159 -4.63 23.38 -7.83
C LYS A 159 -4.90 21.99 -8.39
N VAL A 160 -3.90 21.14 -8.27
CA VAL A 160 -4.00 19.70 -8.57
C VAL A 160 -4.51 18.95 -7.34
N VAL A 161 -5.43 18.01 -7.55
CA VAL A 161 -5.99 17.14 -6.52
C VAL A 161 -5.99 15.69 -6.98
N TYR A 162 -5.66 14.80 -6.06
CA TYR A 162 -5.75 13.36 -6.26
C TYR A 162 -7.04 12.86 -5.67
N ILE A 163 -7.83 12.15 -6.47
CA ILE A 163 -9.06 11.51 -6.03
C ILE A 163 -8.94 10.00 -6.18
N ASP A 164 -9.70 9.28 -5.36
CA ASP A 164 -9.87 7.84 -5.44
C ASP A 164 -11.31 7.58 -5.89
N LEU A 165 -11.50 6.78 -6.94
CA LEU A 165 -12.82 6.37 -7.42
C LEU A 165 -13.53 5.42 -6.45
N ASP A 166 -12.82 4.87 -5.45
CA ASP A 166 -13.42 4.21 -4.26
C ASP A 166 -13.81 5.23 -3.17
N TYR A 167 -13.82 6.52 -3.50
CA TYR A 167 -14.28 7.65 -2.69
C TYR A 167 -13.50 7.91 -1.40
N GLN A 168 -12.25 7.46 -1.31
CA GLN A 168 -11.37 7.91 -0.23
C GLN A 168 -11.21 9.44 -0.26
N LYS A 169 -10.94 10.04 0.91
CA LYS A 169 -10.78 11.49 1.04
C LYS A 169 -9.78 12.00 -0.02
N PRO A 170 -10.18 12.97 -0.88
CA PRO A 170 -9.28 13.60 -1.83
C PRO A 170 -8.04 14.22 -1.17
N PHE A 171 -6.92 14.17 -1.87
CA PHE A 171 -5.67 14.79 -1.45
C PHE A 171 -5.34 15.99 -2.33
N VAL A 172 -5.44 17.20 -1.78
CA VAL A 172 -5.04 18.42 -2.50
C VAL A 172 -3.53 18.59 -2.37
N THR A 173 -2.86 18.72 -3.52
CA THR A 173 -1.39 18.87 -3.57
C THR A 173 -0.92 20.17 -2.92
N PHE A 174 0.36 20.22 -2.54
CA PHE A 174 0.93 21.34 -1.78
C PHE A 174 1.17 22.58 -2.64
N GLU A 175 1.29 22.41 -3.95
CA GLU A 175 1.63 23.47 -4.88
C GLU A 175 0.45 24.42 -5.12
N ALA A 176 0.78 25.68 -5.42
CA ALA A 176 -0.22 26.73 -5.57
C ALA A 176 -1.03 26.58 -6.86
N ASN A 177 -0.43 26.01 -7.90
CA ASN A 177 -1.03 25.85 -9.22
C ASN A 177 -0.41 24.65 -9.97
N PHE A 178 -0.99 24.32 -11.12
CA PHE A 178 -0.54 23.25 -12.00
C PHE A 178 0.94 23.34 -12.43
N LEU A 179 1.47 24.53 -12.75
CA LEU A 179 2.85 24.64 -13.22
C LEU A 179 3.87 24.43 -12.09
N ASP A 180 3.56 24.88 -10.87
CA ASP A 180 4.39 24.61 -9.70
C ASP A 180 4.43 23.10 -9.40
N TRP A 181 3.28 22.43 -9.49
CA TRP A 181 3.18 20.97 -9.37
C TRP A 181 3.99 20.24 -10.45
N TYR A 182 3.83 20.65 -11.71
CA TYR A 182 4.53 20.01 -12.83
C TYR A 182 6.05 20.26 -12.79
N GLU A 183 6.46 21.48 -12.46
CA GLU A 183 7.89 21.82 -12.36
C GLU A 183 8.55 21.07 -11.21
N ARG A 184 7.87 20.95 -10.06
CA ARG A 184 8.35 20.17 -8.92
C ARG A 184 8.59 18.70 -9.28
N TRP A 185 7.68 18.09 -10.04
CA TRP A 185 7.88 16.71 -10.51
C TRP A 185 9.22 16.54 -11.22
N LEU A 186 9.53 17.46 -12.14
CA LEU A 186 10.79 17.43 -12.86
C LEU A 186 11.99 17.67 -11.94
N ASP A 187 11.86 18.57 -10.97
CA ASP A 187 12.92 18.80 -9.98
C ASP A 187 13.23 17.55 -9.16
N GLU A 188 12.20 16.82 -8.72
CA GLU A 188 12.38 15.58 -7.96
C GLU A 188 13.01 14.47 -8.81
N ILE A 189 12.65 14.36 -10.09
CA ILE A 189 13.33 13.43 -11.02
C ILE A 189 14.79 13.81 -11.20
N ILE A 190 15.09 15.08 -11.47
CA ILE A 190 16.46 15.55 -11.70
C ILE A 190 17.33 15.35 -10.45
N ALA A 191 16.77 15.53 -9.27
CA ALA A 191 17.43 15.26 -7.99
C ALA A 191 17.57 13.75 -7.68
N GLY A 192 16.93 12.88 -8.47
CA GLY A 192 16.96 11.43 -8.30
C GLY A 192 16.17 10.95 -7.09
N TYR A 193 15.09 11.65 -6.72
CA TYR A 193 14.22 11.30 -5.61
C TYR A 193 13.29 10.12 -5.97
N GLU A 194 12.75 9.47 -4.95
CA GLU A 194 11.73 8.42 -5.06
C GLU A 194 10.35 9.07 -5.34
N THR A 195 9.87 8.96 -6.57
CA THR A 195 8.65 9.64 -7.05
C THR A 195 7.39 8.77 -7.05
N SER A 196 7.40 7.57 -6.45
CA SER A 196 6.26 6.64 -6.46
C SER A 196 4.98 7.20 -5.85
N TRP A 197 5.09 8.19 -4.96
CA TRP A 197 3.97 8.89 -4.31
C TRP A 197 4.07 10.41 -4.54
N PHE A 198 4.41 10.80 -5.77
CA PHE A 198 4.60 12.20 -6.13
C PHE A 198 3.37 13.05 -5.76
N GLY A 199 3.60 14.28 -5.31
CA GLY A 199 2.55 15.21 -4.88
C GLY A 199 1.95 14.94 -3.49
N MET A 200 1.98 13.69 -2.99
CA MET A 200 1.44 13.34 -1.66
C MET A 200 2.38 13.69 -0.49
N ARG A 201 3.65 13.98 -0.77
CA ARG A 201 4.65 14.41 0.22
C ARG A 201 5.01 15.87 0.00
N ARG A 202 5.50 16.58 1.03
CA ARG A 202 6.01 17.96 0.88
C ARG A 202 7.16 18.03 -0.11
N GLY A 203 7.21 19.11 -0.90
CA GLY A 203 8.28 19.44 -1.84
C GLY A 203 9.59 19.83 -1.14
N GLY A 204 10.63 20.04 -1.95
CA GLY A 204 11.92 20.56 -1.48
C GLY A 204 12.98 19.52 -1.11
N ASP A 205 14.19 20.03 -0.88
CA ASP A 205 15.37 19.28 -0.44
C ASP A 205 15.48 19.17 1.09
N GLU A 206 16.57 18.56 1.58
CA GLU A 206 16.84 18.39 3.02
C GLU A 206 16.75 19.70 3.80
N ARG A 207 17.34 20.77 3.25
CA ARG A 207 17.42 22.06 3.92
C ARG A 207 16.05 22.72 3.98
N GLU A 208 15.33 22.74 2.87
CA GLU A 208 13.99 23.33 2.80
C GLU A 208 13.00 22.60 3.73
N LEU A 209 13.09 21.27 3.84
CA LEU A 209 12.26 20.48 4.76
C LEU A 209 12.61 20.73 6.23
N ILE A 210 13.89 20.84 6.57
CA ILE A 210 14.31 21.20 7.94
C ILE A 210 13.88 22.62 8.29
N GLU A 211 14.06 23.59 7.38
CA GLU A 211 13.61 24.96 7.56
C GLU A 211 12.08 25.01 7.76
N LEU A 212 11.30 24.26 6.96
CA LEU A 212 9.85 24.15 7.15
C LEU A 212 9.50 23.61 8.53
N TYR A 213 10.14 22.52 8.96
CA TYR A 213 9.92 21.92 10.29
C TYR A 213 10.20 22.92 11.42
N GLN A 214 11.29 23.69 11.31
CA GLN A 214 11.72 24.65 12.34
C GLN A 214 10.89 25.95 12.31
N SER A 215 10.29 26.29 11.18
CA SER A 215 9.55 27.55 11.00
C SER A 215 8.18 27.58 11.69
N THR A 216 7.71 26.45 12.22
CA THR A 216 6.35 26.29 12.73
C THR A 216 6.29 25.57 14.07
N LEU A 217 5.25 25.87 14.85
CA LEU A 217 4.87 25.11 16.04
C LEU A 217 3.73 24.11 15.75
N ASP A 218 3.12 24.18 14.57
CA ASP A 218 2.08 23.25 14.14
C ASP A 218 2.69 21.87 13.86
N GLU A 219 2.27 20.90 14.66
CA GLU A 219 2.74 19.53 14.57
C GLU A 219 2.38 18.85 13.24
N SER A 220 1.21 19.16 12.66
CA SER A 220 0.83 18.61 11.34
C SER A 220 1.84 19.02 10.27
N VAL A 221 2.24 20.29 10.25
CA VAL A 221 3.23 20.81 9.29
C VAL A 221 4.62 20.22 9.53
N LYS A 222 4.98 19.97 10.79
CA LYS A 222 6.21 19.25 11.14
C LYS A 222 6.21 17.81 10.62
N LEU A 223 5.11 17.09 10.82
CA LEU A 223 4.95 15.72 10.30
C LEU A 223 4.96 15.70 8.77
N GLU A 224 4.36 16.70 8.11
CA GLU A 224 4.44 16.86 6.65
C GLU A 224 5.88 17.07 6.16
N ALA A 225 6.67 17.88 6.87
CA ALA A 225 8.07 18.10 6.54
C ALA A 225 8.91 16.82 6.69
N LEU A 226 8.74 16.09 7.79
CA LEU A 226 9.40 14.79 8.00
C LEU A 226 8.96 13.77 6.94
N ASN A 227 7.66 13.69 6.63
CA ASN A 227 7.16 12.82 5.56
C ASN A 227 7.77 13.16 4.19
N GLY A 228 8.05 14.44 3.95
CA GLY A 228 8.81 14.91 2.79
C GLY A 228 10.16 14.22 2.62
N MET A 229 10.85 13.88 3.71
CA MET A 229 12.21 13.31 3.68
C MET A 229 12.26 11.87 3.14
N PHE A 230 11.15 11.12 3.17
CA PHE A 230 11.14 9.75 2.63
C PHE A 230 11.46 9.68 1.14
N LYS A 231 11.15 10.74 0.38
CA LYS A 231 11.43 10.79 -1.07
C LYS A 231 12.91 11.00 -1.38
N LEU A 232 13.68 11.56 -0.45
CA LEU A 232 15.07 11.95 -0.69
C LEU A 232 15.92 10.72 -1.01
N LYS A 233 16.87 10.83 -1.93
CA LYS A 233 17.71 9.68 -2.30
C LYS A 233 18.61 9.25 -1.15
N ASN A 234 19.29 10.21 -0.54
CA ASN A 234 20.17 10.06 0.61
C ASN A 234 19.91 11.24 1.56
N ILE A 235 20.45 11.16 2.77
CA ILE A 235 20.46 12.26 3.73
C ILE A 235 21.89 12.53 4.21
N THR A 236 22.18 13.78 4.53
CA THR A 236 23.47 14.25 5.06
C THR A 236 23.63 13.92 6.54
N ALA A 237 24.87 14.00 7.04
CA ALA A 237 25.17 13.85 8.47
C ALA A 237 24.46 14.90 9.33
N GLU A 238 24.29 16.12 8.81
CA GLU A 238 23.56 17.20 9.51
C GLU A 238 22.08 16.83 9.70
N THR A 239 21.45 16.30 8.64
CA THR A 239 20.07 15.79 8.71
C THR A 239 19.94 14.62 9.68
N ILE A 240 20.91 13.69 9.71
CA ILE A 240 20.92 12.57 10.67
C ILE A 240 20.95 13.10 12.11
N VAL A 241 21.84 14.04 12.42
CA VAL A 241 21.93 14.65 13.75
C VAL A 241 20.62 15.35 14.12
N PHE A 242 20.02 16.07 13.17
CA PHE A 242 18.71 16.70 13.36
C PHE A 242 17.63 15.67 13.71
N LEU A 243 17.52 14.58 12.94
CA LEU A 243 16.51 13.53 13.16
C LEU A 243 16.70 12.82 14.52
N ILE A 244 17.94 12.52 14.91
CA ILE A 244 18.23 11.94 16.23
C ILE A 244 17.81 12.91 17.35
N SER A 245 18.13 14.20 17.20
CA SER A 245 17.71 15.20 18.18
C SER A 245 16.18 15.31 18.29
N GLN A 246 15.45 15.24 17.17
CA GLN A 246 13.99 15.30 17.20
C GLN A 246 13.38 14.02 17.77
N TYR A 247 13.96 12.85 17.47
CA TYR A 247 13.57 11.57 18.07
C TYR A 247 13.59 11.63 19.61
N GLU A 248 14.65 12.20 20.20
CA GLU A 248 14.85 12.24 21.65
C GLU A 248 13.94 13.26 22.37
N SER A 249 13.49 14.31 21.68
CA SER A 249 12.90 15.50 22.33
C SER A 249 11.46 15.83 21.92
N SER A 250 10.87 15.05 21.02
CA SER A 250 9.54 15.35 20.46
C SER A 250 8.44 14.37 20.88
N SER A 251 7.23 14.58 20.34
CA SER A 251 6.08 13.69 20.46
C SER A 251 6.36 12.28 19.93
N ASN A 252 5.46 11.34 20.23
CA ASN A 252 5.61 9.96 19.81
C ASN A 252 5.56 9.83 18.28
N GLU A 253 4.68 10.58 17.63
CA GLU A 253 4.47 10.59 16.19
C GLU A 253 5.72 11.11 15.46
N VAL A 254 6.28 12.24 15.93
CA VAL A 254 7.55 12.77 15.40
C VAL A 254 8.68 11.77 15.61
N ARG A 255 8.75 11.16 16.80
CA ARG A 255 9.75 10.16 17.14
C ARG A 255 9.70 8.97 16.18
N GLN A 256 8.51 8.40 15.97
CA GLN A 256 8.29 7.28 15.07
C GLN A 256 8.72 7.62 13.64
N LEU A 257 8.32 8.80 13.12
CA LEU A 257 8.72 9.25 11.79
C LEU A 257 10.23 9.42 11.67
N CYS A 258 10.89 10.02 12.66
CA CYS A 258 12.35 10.16 12.65
C CYS A 258 13.04 8.78 12.61
N LEU A 259 12.57 7.82 13.42
CA LEU A 259 13.09 6.45 13.41
C LEU A 259 12.92 5.79 12.03
N GLN A 260 11.74 5.91 11.43
CA GLN A 260 11.44 5.32 10.12
C GLN A 260 12.28 5.95 8.99
N ILE A 261 12.51 7.26 9.03
CA ILE A 261 13.38 7.96 8.07
C ILE A 261 14.82 7.50 8.25
N LEU A 262 15.33 7.48 9.49
CA LEU A 262 16.68 7.01 9.79
C LEU A 262 16.84 5.55 9.34
N ALA A 263 15.91 4.66 9.68
CA ALA A 263 15.97 3.26 9.27
C ALA A 263 16.01 3.11 7.75
N LYS A 264 15.16 3.83 7.01
CA LYS A 264 15.13 3.78 5.54
C LYS A 264 16.40 4.33 4.89
N LYS A 265 16.96 5.42 5.43
CA LYS A 265 18.04 6.19 4.77
C LYS A 265 19.43 5.82 5.27
N ASN A 266 19.55 5.42 6.52
CA ASN A 266 20.79 5.00 7.16
C ASN A 266 20.50 4.07 8.36
N PHE A 267 20.27 2.79 8.07
CA PHE A 267 19.87 1.80 9.07
C PHE A 267 20.85 1.66 10.25
N ALA A 268 22.16 1.87 10.00
CA ALA A 268 23.18 1.80 11.04
C ALA A 268 22.98 2.86 12.14
N GLU A 269 22.58 4.08 11.77
CA GLU A 269 22.28 5.15 12.73
C GLU A 269 20.96 4.90 13.47
N ALA A 270 20.03 4.17 12.83
CA ALA A 270 18.76 3.79 13.45
C ALA A 270 18.90 2.65 14.46
N GLU A 271 19.94 1.80 14.36
CA GLU A 271 20.06 0.56 15.13
C GLU A 271 19.89 0.78 16.64
N ARG A 272 20.62 1.74 17.21
CA ARG A 272 20.53 2.06 18.65
C ARG A 272 19.11 2.41 19.05
N LEU A 273 18.44 3.24 18.24
CA LEU A 273 17.08 3.72 18.50
C LEU A 273 16.05 2.60 18.36
N ILE A 274 16.24 1.70 17.39
CA ILE A 274 15.40 0.50 17.23
C ILE A 274 15.50 -0.37 18.49
N ARG A 275 16.72 -0.66 18.99
CA ARG A 275 16.89 -1.46 20.23
C ARG A 275 16.25 -0.78 21.44
N GLU A 276 16.34 0.54 21.54
CA GLU A 276 15.67 1.32 22.57
C GLU A 276 14.15 1.10 22.51
N GLU A 277 13.54 1.28 21.34
CA GLU A 277 12.08 1.10 21.15
C GLU A 277 11.61 -0.34 21.33
N LEU A 278 12.41 -1.35 20.98
CA LEU A 278 12.07 -2.76 21.24
C LEU A 278 11.88 -3.04 22.75
N THR A 279 12.55 -2.28 23.61
CA THR A 279 12.41 -2.37 25.07
C THR A 279 11.38 -1.40 25.66
N SER A 280 10.70 -0.61 24.82
CA SER A 280 9.70 0.36 25.25
C SER A 280 8.52 -0.32 25.96
N SER A 281 7.98 0.35 26.98
CA SER A 281 6.74 -0.08 27.62
C SER A 281 5.52 0.05 26.69
N SER A 282 5.58 0.94 25.70
CA SER A 282 4.53 1.13 24.70
C SER A 282 4.54 0.01 23.65
N ALA A 283 3.42 -0.71 23.50
CA ALA A 283 3.28 -1.75 22.48
C ALA A 283 3.35 -1.18 21.06
N GLU A 284 2.76 -0.01 20.85
CA GLU A 284 2.80 0.71 19.58
C GLU A 284 4.25 1.03 19.17
N ASN A 285 5.06 1.49 20.11
CA ASN A 285 6.46 1.79 19.84
C ASN A 285 7.28 0.56 19.47
N ARG A 286 7.07 -0.56 20.20
CA ARG A 286 7.70 -1.83 19.87
C ARG A 286 7.31 -2.29 18.46
N LEU A 287 6.03 -2.19 18.11
CA LEU A 287 5.55 -2.53 16.76
C LEU A 287 6.23 -1.66 15.69
N HIS A 288 6.32 -0.34 15.88
CA HIS A 288 7.00 0.54 14.93
C HIS A 288 8.49 0.21 14.76
N ALA A 289 9.18 -0.19 15.83
CA ALA A 289 10.56 -0.66 15.75
C ALA A 289 10.68 -1.95 14.92
N ILE A 290 9.77 -2.90 15.15
CA ILE A 290 9.71 -4.16 14.40
C ILE A 290 9.40 -3.90 12.92
N GLN A 291 8.48 -2.98 12.63
CA GLN A 291 8.17 -2.56 11.27
C GLN A 291 9.38 -1.89 10.58
N ALA A 292 10.14 -1.05 11.29
CA ALA A 292 11.39 -0.48 10.77
C ALA A 292 12.42 -1.57 10.41
N ILE A 293 12.54 -2.61 11.24
CA ILE A 293 13.39 -3.78 10.95
C ILE A 293 12.87 -4.48 9.68
N HIS A 294 11.59 -4.81 9.63
CA HIS A 294 11.01 -5.55 8.51
C HIS A 294 11.17 -4.83 7.16
N TRP A 295 10.95 -3.51 7.11
CA TRP A 295 10.99 -2.77 5.85
C TRP A 295 12.39 -2.33 5.42
N TYR A 296 13.29 -2.06 6.37
CA TYR A 296 14.54 -1.34 6.06
C TYR A 296 15.81 -2.05 6.49
N MET A 297 15.74 -3.11 7.30
CA MET A 297 16.92 -3.88 7.62
C MET A 297 17.52 -4.49 6.34
N PRO A 298 18.84 -4.39 6.12
CA PRO A 298 19.49 -5.02 4.98
C PRO A 298 19.13 -6.51 4.87
N LYS A 299 18.81 -6.97 3.66
CA LYS A 299 18.39 -8.37 3.44
C LYS A 299 19.45 -9.34 3.93
N GLY A 300 19.02 -10.32 4.73
CA GLY A 300 19.89 -11.35 5.30
C GLY A 300 20.63 -10.93 6.58
N ASP A 301 20.49 -9.68 7.03
CA ASP A 301 20.94 -9.28 8.35
C ASP A 301 20.09 -9.95 9.43
N GLN A 302 20.73 -10.30 10.55
CA GLN A 302 20.18 -11.11 11.64
C GLN A 302 20.38 -10.43 13.00
N GLN A 303 20.85 -9.18 13.04
CA GLN A 303 21.30 -8.51 14.26
C GLN A 303 20.23 -8.26 15.33
N PHE A 304 18.95 -8.50 15.02
CA PHE A 304 17.83 -8.40 15.98
C PHE A 304 17.17 -9.75 16.29
N ASN A 305 17.66 -10.86 15.74
CA ASN A 305 16.98 -12.14 15.87
C ASN A 305 16.84 -12.57 17.33
N GLU A 306 17.87 -12.37 18.16
CA GLU A 306 17.84 -12.73 19.58
C GLU A 306 16.77 -11.93 20.34
N GLU A 307 16.69 -10.62 20.12
CA GLU A 307 15.67 -9.77 20.72
C GLU A 307 14.26 -10.22 20.29
N LEU A 308 14.03 -10.39 18.98
CA LEU A 308 12.72 -10.76 18.45
C LEU A 308 12.28 -12.15 18.95
N ILE A 309 13.20 -13.11 19.02
CA ILE A 309 12.98 -14.44 19.61
C ILE A 309 12.59 -14.32 21.09
N SER A 310 13.29 -13.48 21.85
CA SER A 310 13.01 -13.28 23.28
C SER A 310 11.67 -12.59 23.55
N MET A 311 11.22 -11.74 22.63
CA MET A 311 9.95 -11.02 22.71
C MET A 311 8.75 -11.91 22.38
N LEU A 312 8.91 -12.86 21.46
CA LEU A 312 7.83 -13.67 20.90
C LEU A 312 6.85 -14.22 21.98
N PRO A 313 7.30 -14.84 23.10
CA PRO A 313 6.39 -15.40 24.12
C PRO A 313 5.47 -14.38 24.81
N ALA A 314 5.83 -13.09 24.80
CA ALA A 314 5.08 -12.02 25.45
C ALA A 314 4.17 -11.24 24.47
N VAL A 315 4.20 -11.58 23.18
CA VAL A 315 3.38 -10.91 22.17
C VAL A 315 1.92 -11.32 22.32
N ALA A 316 1.04 -10.33 22.37
CA ALA A 316 -0.40 -10.53 22.56
C ALA A 316 -1.26 -10.07 21.37
N ASP A 317 -0.69 -9.26 20.46
CA ASP A 317 -1.36 -8.76 19.27
C ASP A 317 -0.86 -9.48 18.00
N ALA A 318 -1.78 -9.70 17.06
CA ALA A 318 -1.51 -10.48 15.86
C ALA A 318 -0.53 -9.79 14.90
N GLU A 319 -0.58 -8.47 14.81
CA GLU A 319 0.26 -7.69 13.88
C GLU A 319 1.73 -7.77 14.27
N THR A 320 2.06 -7.51 15.55
CA THR A 320 3.43 -7.66 16.06
C THR A 320 3.93 -9.09 15.87
N PHE A 321 3.10 -10.08 16.18
CA PHE A 321 3.44 -11.49 16.02
C PHE A 321 3.79 -11.82 14.55
N GLN A 322 2.97 -11.34 13.62
CA GLN A 322 3.13 -11.53 12.19
C GLN A 322 4.44 -10.93 11.68
N PHE A 323 4.74 -9.67 12.02
CA PHE A 323 6.00 -9.03 11.60
C PHE A 323 7.24 -9.72 12.16
N ILE A 324 7.22 -10.13 13.44
CA ILE A 324 8.32 -10.90 14.02
C ILE A 324 8.54 -12.19 13.22
N CYS A 325 7.47 -12.93 12.94
CA CYS A 325 7.57 -14.16 12.17
C CYS A 325 8.10 -13.92 10.75
N TYR A 326 7.73 -12.82 10.10
CA TYR A 326 8.26 -12.47 8.77
C TYR A 326 9.76 -12.19 8.79
N ILE A 327 10.23 -11.44 9.79
CA ILE A 327 11.66 -11.12 9.93
C ILE A 327 12.45 -12.42 10.18
N LEU A 328 12.01 -13.24 11.14
CA LEU A 328 12.69 -14.49 11.49
C LEU A 328 12.65 -15.51 10.35
N HIS A 329 11.55 -15.60 9.61
CA HIS A 329 11.46 -16.43 8.41
C HIS A 329 12.44 -15.99 7.32
N ALA A 330 12.50 -14.68 7.03
CA ALA A 330 13.44 -14.13 6.06
C ALA A 330 14.91 -14.33 6.46
N ALA A 331 15.17 -14.46 7.76
CA ALA A 331 16.47 -14.80 8.33
C ALA A 331 16.74 -16.33 8.42
N GLU A 332 15.86 -17.17 7.85
CA GLU A 332 15.98 -18.64 7.87
C GLU A 332 16.02 -19.25 9.29
N VAL A 333 15.42 -18.58 10.27
CA VAL A 333 15.33 -19.10 11.65
C VAL A 333 14.32 -20.23 11.71
N GLU A 334 14.72 -21.37 12.28
CA GLU A 334 13.80 -22.48 12.58
C GLU A 334 12.88 -22.11 13.75
N MET A 335 11.68 -21.62 13.43
CA MET A 335 10.72 -21.14 14.42
C MET A 335 9.79 -22.21 14.97
N LEU A 336 9.58 -23.34 14.27
CA LEU A 336 8.47 -24.25 14.59
C LEU A 336 8.40 -24.65 16.07
N PRO A 337 9.51 -25.03 16.75
CA PRO A 337 9.47 -25.38 18.17
C PRO A 337 8.95 -24.23 19.06
N MET A 338 9.24 -22.99 18.69
CA MET A 338 8.84 -21.78 19.41
C MET A 338 7.39 -21.38 19.12
N LEU A 339 6.83 -21.83 18.00
CA LEU A 339 5.46 -21.52 17.58
C LEU A 339 4.41 -22.44 18.23
N LEU A 340 4.82 -23.58 18.78
CA LEU A 340 3.90 -24.56 19.38
C LEU A 340 2.95 -23.97 20.44
N PRO A 341 3.39 -23.09 21.37
CA PRO A 341 2.48 -22.47 22.34
C PRO A 341 1.38 -21.63 21.69
N PHE A 342 1.63 -21.08 20.49
CA PHE A 342 0.69 -20.23 19.77
C PHE A 342 -0.35 -21.01 18.99
N PHE A 343 -0.18 -22.32 18.83
CA PHE A 343 -1.16 -23.16 18.15
C PHE A 343 -2.52 -23.19 18.87
N THR A 344 -2.57 -22.98 20.19
CA THR A 344 -3.80 -22.90 20.99
C THR A 344 -4.08 -21.48 21.50
N TYR A 345 -3.45 -20.45 20.92
CA TYR A 345 -3.58 -19.09 21.44
C TYR A 345 -5.03 -18.58 21.31
N PRO A 346 -5.55 -17.78 22.26
CA PRO A 346 -6.95 -17.31 22.19
C PRO A 346 -7.26 -16.52 20.91
N ASP A 347 -6.33 -15.69 20.46
CA ASP A 347 -6.47 -14.91 19.23
C ASP A 347 -6.36 -15.79 17.98
N VAL A 348 -7.36 -15.71 17.09
CA VAL A 348 -7.49 -16.56 15.91
C VAL A 348 -6.41 -16.24 14.86
N GLU A 349 -6.06 -14.97 14.68
CA GLU A 349 -5.05 -14.58 13.69
C GLU A 349 -3.66 -15.04 14.12
N ILE A 350 -3.35 -14.98 15.41
CA ILE A 350 -2.10 -15.56 15.94
C ILE A 350 -2.04 -17.07 15.67
N ARG A 351 -3.13 -17.82 15.91
CA ARG A 351 -3.15 -19.26 15.59
C ARG A 351 -2.94 -19.51 14.11
N VAL A 352 -3.64 -18.77 13.25
CA VAL A 352 -3.52 -18.84 11.78
C VAL A 352 -2.06 -18.62 11.36
N HIS A 353 -1.43 -17.55 11.82
CA HIS A 353 -0.05 -17.23 11.45
C HIS A 353 0.96 -18.23 12.01
N ALA A 354 0.78 -18.71 13.24
CA ALA A 354 1.66 -19.72 13.84
C ALA A 354 1.63 -21.03 13.05
N VAL A 355 0.44 -21.52 12.70
CA VAL A 355 0.28 -22.77 11.93
C VAL A 355 0.80 -22.60 10.50
N TYR A 356 0.52 -21.45 9.86
CA TYR A 356 1.06 -21.13 8.54
C TYR A 356 2.59 -21.21 8.53
N GLN A 357 3.24 -20.54 9.49
CA GLN A 357 4.70 -20.50 9.56
C GLN A 357 5.31 -21.86 9.92
N ALA A 358 4.68 -22.63 10.81
CA ALA A 358 5.10 -24.00 11.07
C ALA A 358 5.03 -24.88 9.81
N GLY A 359 4.04 -24.65 8.93
CA GLY A 359 3.90 -25.36 7.66
C GLY A 359 5.06 -25.15 6.67
N GLN A 360 5.83 -24.06 6.83
CA GLN A 360 7.03 -23.75 6.04
C GLN A 360 8.30 -24.43 6.56
N SER A 361 8.27 -24.98 7.78
CA SER A 361 9.44 -25.63 8.38
C SER A 361 9.78 -26.94 7.68
N SER A 362 11.07 -27.15 7.42
CA SER A 362 11.59 -28.44 6.96
C SER A 362 11.44 -29.55 8.02
N LYS A 363 11.27 -29.18 9.30
CA LYS A 363 11.13 -30.12 10.42
C LYS A 363 9.69 -30.48 10.76
N LYS A 364 8.70 -29.97 10.02
CA LYS A 364 7.27 -30.18 10.31
C LYS A 364 6.85 -31.65 10.44
N GLY A 365 7.54 -32.57 9.76
CA GLY A 365 7.29 -34.02 9.92
C GLY A 365 7.56 -34.54 11.34
N MET A 366 8.47 -33.92 12.10
CA MET A 366 8.74 -34.25 13.50
C MET A 366 7.62 -33.80 14.44
N TYR A 367 6.78 -32.87 14.00
CA TYR A 367 5.69 -32.24 14.76
C TYR A 367 4.34 -32.46 14.08
N ALA A 368 4.22 -33.56 13.33
CA ALA A 368 3.01 -33.89 12.58
C ALA A 368 1.81 -34.00 13.51
N SER A 369 1.96 -34.59 14.69
CA SER A 369 0.89 -34.72 15.70
C SER A 369 0.30 -33.37 16.11
N GLU A 370 1.15 -32.39 16.36
CA GLU A 370 0.78 -31.05 16.80
C GLU A 370 0.02 -30.30 15.69
N LEU A 371 0.47 -30.44 14.44
CA LEU A 371 -0.21 -29.89 13.26
C LEU A 371 -1.55 -30.60 12.99
N ILE A 372 -1.60 -31.93 13.12
CA ILE A 372 -2.82 -32.73 12.94
C ILE A 372 -3.90 -32.28 13.92
N GLN A 373 -3.55 -31.99 15.18
CA GLN A 373 -4.50 -31.49 16.17
C GLN A 373 -5.13 -30.15 15.79
N ARG A 374 -4.54 -29.37 14.87
CA ARG A 374 -5.13 -28.11 14.39
C ARG A 374 -6.28 -28.31 13.40
N LEU A 375 -6.45 -29.52 12.87
CA LEU A 375 -7.65 -29.89 12.12
C LEU A 375 -8.90 -29.98 13.01
N ASP A 376 -8.74 -29.99 14.34
CA ASP A 376 -9.81 -29.96 15.34
C ASP A 376 -10.02 -28.57 15.97
N ASP A 377 -9.38 -27.52 15.45
CA ASP A 377 -9.57 -26.15 15.96
C ASP A 377 -11.03 -25.70 15.78
N SER A 378 -11.54 -24.87 16.68
CA SER A 378 -12.92 -24.36 16.59
C SER A 378 -13.13 -23.44 15.40
N GLU A 379 -12.05 -22.82 14.89
CA GLU A 379 -12.10 -21.87 13.78
C GLU A 379 -11.72 -22.54 12.45
N VAL A 380 -12.64 -22.50 11.48
CA VAL A 380 -12.46 -23.11 10.15
C VAL A 380 -11.21 -22.59 9.42
N ARG A 381 -10.86 -21.31 9.63
CA ARG A 381 -9.65 -20.71 9.04
C ARG A 381 -8.37 -21.41 9.53
N VAL A 382 -8.31 -21.75 10.82
CA VAL A 382 -7.15 -22.48 11.38
C VAL A 382 -7.09 -23.89 10.80
N GLN A 383 -8.24 -24.58 10.68
CA GLN A 383 -8.31 -25.89 10.04
C GLN A 383 -7.82 -25.85 8.58
N HIS A 384 -8.25 -24.85 7.81
CA HIS A 384 -7.81 -24.66 6.42
C HIS A 384 -6.29 -24.49 6.33
N ILE A 385 -5.71 -23.64 7.17
CA ILE A 385 -4.26 -23.42 7.19
C ILE A 385 -3.51 -24.66 7.69
N ALA A 386 -4.06 -25.42 8.64
CA ALA A 386 -3.50 -26.70 9.07
C ALA A 386 -3.47 -27.73 7.92
N LEU A 387 -4.53 -27.83 7.12
CA LEU A 387 -4.54 -28.68 5.92
C LEU A 387 -3.43 -28.30 4.93
N GLN A 388 -3.14 -27.00 4.78
CA GLN A 388 -2.03 -26.53 3.94
C GLN A 388 -0.67 -26.87 4.58
N ALA A 389 -0.50 -26.63 5.87
CA ALA A 389 0.74 -26.93 6.60
C ALA A 389 1.11 -28.43 6.52
N LEU A 390 0.11 -29.31 6.51
CA LEU A 390 0.27 -30.77 6.41
C LEU A 390 0.66 -31.28 5.00
N THR A 391 0.85 -30.41 4.01
CA THR A 391 1.36 -30.82 2.68
C THR A 391 2.64 -31.65 2.82
N GLY A 392 2.66 -32.86 2.23
CA GLY A 392 3.78 -33.79 2.26
C GLY A 392 3.84 -34.68 3.50
N ILE A 393 2.90 -34.56 4.44
CA ILE A 393 2.79 -35.43 5.61
C ILE A 393 1.78 -36.54 5.30
N ILE A 394 2.30 -37.75 5.04
CA ILE A 394 1.49 -38.93 4.74
C ILE A 394 1.37 -39.77 6.02
N ASP A 395 0.28 -39.55 6.77
CA ASP A 395 -0.04 -40.31 7.99
C ASP A 395 -1.45 -40.93 7.86
N PRO A 396 -1.61 -42.27 7.93
CA PRO A 396 -2.92 -42.92 7.93
C PRO A 396 -3.91 -42.40 8.98
N ALA A 397 -3.44 -41.83 10.09
CA ALA A 397 -4.29 -41.21 11.12
C ALA A 397 -5.07 -39.99 10.61
N LEU A 398 -4.66 -39.38 9.48
CA LEU A 398 -5.37 -38.28 8.85
C LEU A 398 -6.65 -38.71 8.14
N LEU A 399 -6.76 -39.97 7.69
CA LEU A 399 -7.88 -40.40 6.85
C LEU A 399 -9.23 -40.34 7.57
N PRO A 400 -9.37 -40.77 8.84
CA PRO A 400 -10.61 -40.55 9.60
C PRO A 400 -10.91 -39.07 9.86
N ILE A 401 -9.89 -38.23 10.03
CA ILE A 401 -10.05 -36.80 10.26
C ILE A 401 -10.58 -36.12 8.99
N TYR A 402 -10.04 -36.47 7.83
CA TYR A 402 -10.49 -35.99 6.52
C TYR A 402 -11.93 -36.41 6.22
N GLU A 403 -12.33 -37.65 6.56
CA GLU A 403 -13.73 -38.08 6.45
C GLU A 403 -14.66 -37.14 7.24
N ARG A 404 -14.34 -36.90 8.51
CA ARG A 404 -15.11 -36.01 9.38
C ARG A 404 -15.17 -34.57 8.87
N LEU A 405 -14.06 -34.02 8.38
CA LEU A 405 -14.04 -32.68 7.79
C LEU A 405 -14.91 -32.60 6.53
N LEU A 406 -14.91 -33.63 5.70
CA LEU A 406 -15.78 -33.71 4.52
C LEU A 406 -17.27 -33.88 4.89
N GLU A 407 -17.59 -34.46 6.03
CA GLU A 407 -18.97 -34.53 6.57
C GLU A 407 -19.44 -33.18 7.12
N GLN A 408 -18.56 -32.48 7.84
CA GLN A 408 -18.84 -31.15 8.41
C GLN A 408 -18.97 -30.08 7.32
N HIS A 409 -18.09 -30.10 6.31
CA HIS A 409 -18.09 -29.14 5.21
C HIS A 409 -18.65 -29.77 3.94
N GLN A 410 -19.98 -29.70 3.78
CA GLN A 410 -20.68 -30.26 2.62
C GLN A 410 -20.42 -29.48 1.32
N THR A 411 -20.08 -28.19 1.43
CA THR A 411 -19.68 -27.33 0.31
C THR A 411 -18.22 -26.90 0.48
N ASP A 412 -17.61 -26.37 -0.59
CA ASP A 412 -16.23 -25.89 -0.55
C ASP A 412 -16.11 -24.38 -0.24
N LYS A 413 -17.10 -23.81 0.46
CA LYS A 413 -17.14 -22.36 0.81
C LYS A 413 -15.87 -21.90 1.52
N ASP A 414 -15.31 -22.74 2.39
CA ASP A 414 -14.12 -22.44 3.21
C ASP A 414 -12.85 -23.14 2.69
N TYR A 415 -12.88 -23.65 1.44
CA TYR A 415 -11.77 -24.37 0.79
C TYR A 415 -11.30 -25.66 1.50
N ILE A 416 -12.06 -26.15 2.49
CA ILE A 416 -11.71 -27.37 3.23
C ILE A 416 -11.74 -28.60 2.32
N ARG A 417 -12.79 -28.78 1.51
CA ARG A 417 -12.95 -29.99 0.69
C ARG A 417 -11.87 -30.09 -0.38
N SER A 418 -11.57 -28.97 -1.06
CA SER A 418 -10.53 -28.94 -2.08
C SER A 418 -9.13 -29.17 -1.51
N ASN A 419 -8.82 -28.65 -0.32
CA ASN A 419 -7.55 -28.93 0.34
C ASN A 419 -7.46 -30.37 0.84
N VAL A 420 -8.54 -30.93 1.42
CA VAL A 420 -8.59 -32.36 1.77
C VAL A 420 -8.36 -33.23 0.54
N LEU A 421 -8.98 -32.91 -0.60
CA LEU A 421 -8.77 -33.64 -1.85
C LEU A 421 -7.29 -33.66 -2.26
N ARG A 422 -6.63 -32.48 -2.25
CA ARG A 422 -5.19 -32.38 -2.55
C ARG A 422 -4.34 -33.20 -1.59
N ARG A 423 -4.67 -33.23 -0.29
CA ARG A 423 -3.97 -34.07 0.69
C ARG A 423 -4.19 -35.56 0.43
N LEU A 424 -5.39 -35.96 0.02
CA LEU A 424 -5.70 -37.35 -0.32
C LEU A 424 -4.91 -37.83 -1.55
N GLU A 425 -4.68 -36.96 -2.55
CA GLU A 425 -3.86 -37.30 -3.73
C GLU A 425 -2.41 -37.71 -3.38
N GLU A 426 -1.90 -37.27 -2.22
CA GLU A 426 -0.56 -37.65 -1.73
C GLU A 426 -0.53 -39.12 -1.22
N PHE A 427 -1.70 -39.71 -0.91
CA PHE A 427 -1.81 -41.13 -0.53
C PHE A 427 -1.82 -42.02 -1.77
N GLN A 428 -0.67 -42.65 -2.06
CA GLN A 428 -0.54 -43.52 -3.22
C GLN A 428 -1.12 -44.93 -2.95
N PHE A 429 -2.15 -45.31 -3.71
CA PHE A 429 -2.64 -46.69 -3.79
C PHE A 429 -2.43 -47.23 -5.22
N LYS A 430 -2.09 -48.52 -5.38
CA LYS A 430 -1.85 -49.09 -6.72
C LYS A 430 -3.11 -49.55 -7.44
N SER A 431 -4.20 -49.74 -6.71
CA SER A 431 -5.52 -50.11 -7.26
C SER A 431 -6.62 -49.89 -6.23
N LYS A 432 -7.85 -49.72 -6.71
CA LYS A 432 -9.06 -49.66 -5.87
C LYS A 432 -9.21 -50.87 -4.94
N LYS A 433 -8.87 -52.08 -5.42
CA LYS A 433 -8.89 -53.32 -4.61
C LYS A 433 -7.90 -53.30 -3.45
N GLN A 434 -6.73 -52.68 -3.64
CA GLN A 434 -5.75 -52.52 -2.56
C GLN A 434 -6.25 -51.49 -1.55
N MET A 435 -6.75 -50.36 -2.02
CA MET A 435 -7.32 -49.31 -1.18
C MET A 435 -8.45 -49.85 -0.31
N ASP A 436 -9.41 -50.56 -0.88
CA ASP A 436 -10.58 -51.11 -0.17
C ASP A 436 -10.22 -52.20 0.85
N LYS A 437 -9.02 -52.82 0.74
CA LYS A 437 -8.53 -53.79 1.71
C LYS A 437 -7.86 -53.13 2.93
N VAL A 438 -7.31 -51.94 2.73
CA VAL A 438 -6.52 -51.20 3.73
C VAL A 438 -7.38 -50.17 4.46
N LEU A 439 -8.32 -49.54 3.76
CA LEU A 439 -9.18 -48.50 4.32
C LEU A 439 -10.45 -49.09 4.91
N SER A 440 -10.83 -48.57 6.09
CA SER A 440 -12.10 -48.93 6.73
C SER A 440 -13.29 -48.61 5.82
N SER A 441 -14.32 -49.47 5.85
CA SER A 441 -15.56 -49.23 5.12
C SER A 441 -16.33 -48.00 5.61
N SER A 442 -16.03 -47.51 6.81
CA SER A 442 -16.61 -46.29 7.39
C SER A 442 -16.13 -45.00 6.74
N LEU A 443 -15.04 -45.02 5.97
CA LEU A 443 -14.47 -43.84 5.28
C LEU A 443 -15.14 -43.65 3.91
N VAL A 444 -16.41 -43.29 3.89
CA VAL A 444 -17.27 -43.28 2.70
C VAL A 444 -16.81 -42.24 1.68
N GLN A 445 -16.67 -40.98 2.10
CA GLN A 445 -16.29 -39.86 1.24
C GLN A 445 -14.82 -39.96 0.81
N VAL A 446 -13.91 -40.29 1.74
CA VAL A 446 -12.48 -40.46 1.46
C VAL A 446 -12.24 -41.57 0.43
N ARG A 447 -12.86 -42.75 0.59
CA ARG A 447 -12.76 -43.84 -0.40
C ARG A 447 -13.36 -43.44 -1.74
N ALA A 448 -14.48 -42.71 -1.75
CA ALA A 448 -15.10 -42.23 -2.98
C ALA A 448 -14.20 -41.25 -3.74
N LEU A 449 -13.52 -40.34 -3.04
CA LEU A 449 -12.60 -39.38 -3.64
C LEU A 449 -11.33 -40.05 -4.13
N LEU A 450 -10.63 -40.82 -3.29
CA LEU A 450 -9.42 -41.56 -3.70
C LEU A 450 -9.70 -42.51 -4.87
N GLY A 451 -10.85 -43.18 -4.87
CA GLY A 451 -11.25 -44.10 -5.92
C GLY A 451 -11.64 -43.45 -7.26
N LYS A 452 -11.73 -42.12 -7.37
CA LYS A 452 -11.88 -41.41 -8.65
C LYS A 452 -10.54 -41.24 -9.38
N HIS A 453 -9.43 -41.33 -8.67
CA HIS A 453 -8.08 -41.13 -9.20
C HIS A 453 -7.30 -42.45 -9.42
N LEU A 454 -7.94 -43.60 -9.14
CA LEU A 454 -7.43 -44.96 -9.29
C LEU A 454 -8.26 -45.74 -10.30
#